data_AF-A0AA50HTU7-F1
#
_entry.id   AF-A0AA50HTU7-F1
#
_cell.length_a   1.000
_cell.length_b   1.000
_cell.length_c   1.000
_cell.angle_alpha   90.00
_cell.angle_beta   90.00
_cell.angle_gamma   90.00
#
_symmetry.space_group_name_H-M   'P 1'
#
loop_
_entity.id
_entity.type
_entity.pdbx_description
1 polymer ?
#
loop_
_entity_poly.entity_id
_entity_poly.type
_entity_poly.pdbx_seq_one_letter_code
_entity_poly.pdbx_strand_id
1 'polypeptide(L)' 'MIQILGRRTKNNPVLIGEPGVGKTAIAEGLAQRIANKDIPDILEEKRVVTLDIGLLVAGTKYRGNLRNG' A
#
# COMPACT_ATOMS: atom_id res chain seq x y z
N MET A 1 6.14 6.26 -6.37
CA MET A 1 4.83 6.20 -5.68
C MET A 1 3.93 7.39 -6.02
N ILE A 2 4.35 8.63 -5.72
CA ILE A 2 3.54 9.86 -5.92
C ILE A 2 3.01 9.99 -7.35
N GLN A 3 3.83 9.71 -8.36
CA GLN A 3 3.39 9.76 -9.77
C GLN A 3 2.27 8.74 -10.10
N ILE A 4 2.25 7.58 -9.43
CA ILE A 4 1.19 6.56 -9.62
C ILE A 4 -0.08 7.02 -8.91
N LEU A 5 0.05 7.56 -7.70
CA LEU A 5 -1.07 8.12 -6.92
C LEU A 5 -1.73 9.30 -7.64
N GLY A 6 -0.96 10.10 -8.38
CA GLY A 6 -1.45 11.27 -9.13
C GLY A 6 -2.21 10.93 -10.43
N ARG A 7 -2.37 9.65 -10.78
CA ARG A 7 -3.11 9.24 -11.98
C ARG A 7 -4.62 9.34 -11.76
N ARG A 8 -5.36 9.65 -12.82
CA ARG A 8 -6.85 9.63 -12.80
C ARG A 8 -7.43 8.22 -12.63
N THR A 9 -6.73 7.19 -13.10
CA THR A 9 -7.14 5.78 -13.01
C THR A 9 -5.94 4.90 -12.61
N LYS A 10 -6.21 3.74 -11.99
CA LYS A 10 -5.17 2.82 -11.48
C LYS A 10 -4.15 3.52 -10.57
N ASN A 11 -4.64 4.31 -9.62
CA ASN A 11 -3.84 5.08 -8.67
C ASN A 11 -3.57 4.32 -7.35
N ASN A 12 -3.67 2.99 -7.33
CA ASN A 12 -3.43 2.16 -6.16
C ASN A 12 -2.05 1.49 -6.31
N PRO A 13 -0.98 2.04 -5.72
CA PRO A 13 0.35 1.44 -5.84
C PRO A 13 0.42 0.11 -5.08
N VAL A 14 1.07 -0.88 -5.68
CA VAL A 14 1.33 -2.18 -5.06
C VAL A 14 2.84 -2.43 -5.11
N LEU A 15 3.45 -2.70 -3.94
CA LEU A 15 4.87 -3.00 -3.83
C LEU A 15 5.09 -4.52 -3.78
N ILE A 16 5.80 -5.05 -4.77
CA ILE A 16 6.09 -6.48 -4.92
C ILE A 16 7.61 -6.67 -4.89
N GLY A 17 8.08 -7.78 -4.30
CA GLY A 17 9.51 -8.05 -4.06
C GLY A 17 9.74 -9.08 -2.96
N GLU A 18 10.98 -9.48 -2.74
CA GLU A 18 11.36 -10.44 -1.70
C GLU A 18 11.25 -9.85 -0.28
N PRO A 19 11.24 -10.67 0.78
CA PRO A 19 11.36 -10.18 2.16
C PRO A 19 12.67 -9.39 2.35
N GLY A 20 12.62 -8.30 3.11
CA GLY A 20 13.82 -7.51 3.45
C GLY A 20 14.27 -6.47 2.40
N VAL A 21 13.66 -6.41 1.21
CA VAL A 21 14.04 -5.47 0.14
C VAL A 21 13.64 -4.00 0.40
N GLY A 22 13.18 -3.66 1.61
CA GLY A 22 12.87 -2.28 1.99
C GLY A 22 11.49 -1.77 1.56
N LYS A 23 10.51 -2.64 1.30
CA LYS A 23 9.13 -2.21 0.97
C LYS A 23 8.51 -1.31 2.06
N THR A 24 8.79 -1.64 3.32
CA THR A 24 8.37 -0.84 4.48
C THR A 24 9.00 0.56 4.45
N ALA A 25 10.30 0.65 4.16
CA ALA A 25 11.00 1.93 4.06
C ALA A 25 10.41 2.84 2.96
N ILE A 26 9.93 2.26 1.84
CA ILE A 26 9.23 3.02 0.80
C ILE A 26 7.89 3.58 1.33
N ALA A 27 7.14 2.80 2.10
CA ALA A 27 5.88 3.23 2.70
C ALA A 27 6.10 4.32 3.76
N GLU A 28 7.11 4.16 4.63
CA GLU A 28 7.52 5.13 5.64
C GLU A 28 7.96 6.45 5.01
N GLY A 29 8.80 6.39 3.97
CA GLY A 29 9.23 7.58 3.23
C GLY A 29 8.07 8.33 2.59
N LEU A 30 7.05 7.61 2.09
CA LEU A 30 5.82 8.25 1.61
C LEU A 30 5.02 8.89 2.74
N ALA A 31 4.84 8.20 3.86
CA ALA A 31 4.11 8.72 5.01
C ALA A 31 4.75 10.01 5.54
N GLN A 32 6.08 10.07 5.59
CA GLN A 32 6.82 11.26 6.00
C GLN A 32 6.60 12.43 5.04
N ARG A 33 6.57 12.18 3.73
CA ARG A 33 6.27 13.22 2.73
C ARG A 33 4.85 13.75 2.85
N ILE A 34 3.87 12.87 3.09
CA ILE A 34 2.47 13.28 3.37
C ILE A 34 2.40 14.12 4.64
N ALA A 35 3.05 13.70 5.73
CA ALA A 35 3.08 14.43 7.00
C ALA A 35 3.72 15.82 6.86
N ASN A 36 4.75 15.95 6.02
CA ASN A 36 5.42 17.21 5.73
C ASN A 36 4.69 18.09 4.69
N LYS A 37 3.54 17.64 4.17
CA LYS A 37 2.86 18.25 3.01
C LYS A 37 3.77 18.40 1.78
N ASP A 38 4.81 17.57 1.66
CA ASP A 38 5.66 17.46 0.47
C ASP A 38 5.02 16.49 -0.55
N ILE A 39 3.79 16.82 -0.95
CA ILE A 39 3.01 16.09 -1.93
C ILE A 39 2.30 17.08 -2.87
N PRO A 40 2.04 16.70 -4.12
CA PRO A 40 1.23 17.52 -5.02
C PRO A 40 -0.19 17.74 -4.47
N ASP A 41 -0.77 18.91 -4.71
CA ASP A 41 -2.12 19.31 -4.27
C ASP A 41 -3.20 18.27 -4.64
N ILE A 42 -3.06 17.61 -5.80
CA ILE A 42 -3.98 16.55 -6.26
C ILE A 42 -4.05 15.35 -5.29
N LEU A 43 -3.07 15.19 -4.39
CA LEU A 43 -3.01 14.14 -3.39
C LEU A 43 -3.44 14.59 -1.99
N GLU A 44 -3.64 15.89 -1.71
CA GLU A 44 -3.99 16.37 -0.36
C GLU A 44 -5.33 15.80 0.13
N GLU A 45 -6.31 15.66 -0.76
CA GLU A 45 -7.61 15.07 -0.43
C GLU A 45 -7.65 13.54 -0.61
N LYS A 46 -6.54 12.92 -1.00
CA LYS A 46 -6.49 11.48 -1.32
C LYS A 46 -5.93 10.69 -0.16
N ARG A 47 -6.64 9.62 0.21
CA ARG A 47 -6.17 8.66 1.20
C ARG A 47 -5.25 7.64 0.53
N VAL A 48 -4.02 7.52 1.03
CA VAL A 48 -3.09 6.45 0.62
C VAL A 48 -3.28 5.24 1.52
N VAL A 49 -3.40 4.05 0.91
CA VAL A 49 -3.43 2.76 1.59
C VAL A 49 -2.29 1.89 1.10
N THR A 50 -1.61 1.20 2.01
CA THR A 50 -0.57 0.23 1.67
C THR A 50 -1.13 -1.17 1.91
N LEU A 51 -0.95 -2.06 0.92
CA LEU A 51 -1.42 -3.44 0.99
C LEU A 51 -0.24 -4.40 0.98
N ASP A 52 -0.05 -5.13 2.08
CA ASP A 52 0.94 -6.21 2.18
C ASP A 52 0.30 -7.55 1.79
N ILE A 53 0.73 -8.08 0.64
CA ILE A 53 0.24 -9.37 0.12
C ILE A 53 0.75 -10.53 1.00
N GLY A 54 1.91 -10.42 1.63
CA GLY A 54 2.41 -11.42 2.58
C GLY A 54 1.50 -11.57 3.80
N LEU A 55 1.02 -10.44 4.34
CA LEU A 55 0.02 -10.45 5.41
C LEU A 55 -1.35 -10.94 4.94
N LEU A 56 -1.77 -10.60 3.71
CA LEU A 56 -3.00 -11.15 3.14
C LEU A 56 -2.94 -12.67 2.99
N VAL A 57 -1.84 -13.22 2.49
CA VAL A 57 -1.67 -14.68 2.33
C VAL A 57 -1.59 -15.39 3.69
N ALA A 58 -0.91 -14.77 4.67
CA ALA A 58 -0.90 -15.28 6.05
C ALA A 58 -2.31 -15.27 6.68
N GLY A 59 -3.12 -14.25 6.39
CA GLY A 59 -4.51 -14.13 6.84
C GLY A 59 -5.52 -14.99 6.07
N THR A 60 -5.28 -15.28 4.78
CA THR A 60 -6.16 -16.14 3.97
C THR A 60 -5.91 -17.63 4.18
N LYS A 61 -4.80 -18.04 4.80
CA LYS A 61 -4.67 -19.42 5.33
C LYS A 61 -5.75 -19.78 6.37
N TYR A 62 -6.39 -18.80 7.01
CA TYR A 62 -7.46 -19.01 8.00
C TYR A 62 -8.88 -18.75 7.49
N ARG A 63 -9.08 -18.40 6.22
CA ARG A 63 -10.42 -18.21 5.61
C ARG A 63 -10.70 -19.18 4.46
N GLY A 64 -10.12 -20.37 4.54
CA GLY A 64 -10.45 -21.53 3.69
C GLY A 64 -11.22 -22.65 4.42
N ASN A 65 -11.43 -22.56 5.74
CA ASN A 65 -12.21 -23.55 6.50
C ASN A 65 -13.32 -22.83 7.25
N LEU A 66 -14.55 -22.89 6.72
CA LEU A 66 -15.84 -22.91 7.43
C LEU A 66 -17.00 -22.73 6.44
N ARG A 67 -17.06 -23.62 5.45
CA ARG A 67 -18.29 -23.95 4.70
C ARG A 67 -18.37 -25.47 4.54
N ASN A 68 -18.48 -26.17 5.67
CA ASN A 68 -19.21 -27.43 5.81
C ASN A 68 -19.15 -27.89 7.27
N GLY A 69 -20.32 -28.23 7.81
CA GLY A 69 -20.57 -28.59 9.20
C GLY A 69 -21.99 -28.18 9.54
#